data_AF-A0AAE4WIJ7-F1
#
_entry.id   AF-A0AAE4WIJ7-F1
#
_cell.length_a   1.000
_cell.length_b   1.000
_cell.length_c   1.000
_cell.angle_alpha   90.00
_cell.angle_beta   90.00
_cell.angle_gamma   90.00
#
_symmetry.space_group_name_H-M   'P 1'
#
loop_
_entity.id
_entity.type
_entity.pdbx_description
1 polymer ?
#
loop_
_entity_poly.entity_id
_entity_poly.type
_entity_poly.pdbx_seq_one_letter_code
_entity_poly.pdbx_strand_id
1 'polypeptide(L)'
;MLKLRSAHMVLVLFYAEQLKAKVLSLIQRSDGFMAHTGRAERVPRGTKNPVGKCLDALEADGALSADEKAEIRRLIDYRNSVGHDVHELVADITSERSVRRSWIYLPENFTRYDYEAVERLQHFLKLLGERQRTHHYNGTISFDGLHFRSAERVFLNEIKLLRRKIAKQWKARQQQIDDLNKEMQSAIIGREETDPLHPANQYDDGRLTRRGEEICYRLFDQGLSPLAVAHLMGLQLTSVRNRQRSWVKLGGKQRPAVDFETLPERKYYRRYND
;
A
#
# COMPACT_ATOMS: atom_id res chain seq x y z
N MET A 1 -2.74 -4.49 5.46
CA MET A 1 -2.88 -3.23 4.71
C MET A 1 -4.29 -2.68 4.74
N LEU A 2 -5.30 -3.40 4.26
CA LEU A 2 -6.68 -2.88 4.22
C LEU A 2 -7.20 -2.38 5.57
N LYS A 3 -7.16 -3.21 6.62
CA LYS A 3 -7.57 -2.83 7.99
C LYS A 3 -6.85 -1.58 8.52
N LEU A 4 -5.55 -1.44 8.22
CA LEU A 4 -4.76 -0.28 8.64
C LEU A 4 -5.29 0.98 7.97
N ARG A 5 -5.54 0.93 6.66
CA ARG A 5 -6.06 2.07 5.91
C ARG A 5 -7.46 2.44 6.35
N SER A 6 -8.36 1.48 6.54
CA SER A 6 -9.72 1.76 7.01
C SER A 6 -9.71 2.47 8.38
N ALA A 7 -8.93 1.99 9.34
CA ALA A 7 -8.82 2.64 10.65
C ALA A 7 -8.25 4.07 10.55
N HIS A 8 -7.24 4.27 9.71
CA HIS A 8 -6.63 5.57 9.50
C HIS A 8 -7.55 6.55 8.74
N MET A 9 -8.29 6.08 7.73
CA MET A 9 -9.30 6.88 7.01
C MET A 9 -10.40 7.39 7.93
N VAL A 10 -10.88 6.57 8.88
CA VAL A 10 -11.84 7.01 9.90
C VAL A 10 -11.28 8.16 10.73
N LEU A 11 -10.01 8.06 11.14
CA LEU A 11 -9.34 9.16 11.85
C LEU A 11 -9.15 10.40 10.97
N VAL A 12 -8.82 10.24 9.68
CA VAL A 12 -8.72 11.36 8.73
C VAL A 12 -10.05 12.11 8.64
N LEU A 13 -11.17 11.39 8.44
CA LEU A 13 -12.50 11.98 8.39
C LEU A 13 -12.79 12.76 9.67
N PHE A 14 -12.54 12.16 10.83
CA PHE A 14 -12.80 12.78 12.12
C PHE A 14 -11.94 14.03 12.37
N TYR A 15 -10.61 13.94 12.20
CA TYR A 15 -9.73 15.07 12.48
C TYR A 15 -9.87 16.19 11.46
N ALA A 16 -10.12 15.89 10.19
CA ALA A 16 -10.34 16.93 9.19
C ALA A 16 -11.65 17.70 9.46
N GLU A 17 -12.72 17.04 9.91
CA GLU A 17 -13.93 17.75 10.35
C GLU A 17 -13.68 18.61 11.58
N GLN A 18 -12.93 18.10 12.57
CA GLN A 18 -12.53 18.93 13.72
C GLN A 18 -11.67 20.12 13.30
N LEU A 19 -10.73 19.92 12.37
CA LEU A 19 -9.85 20.97 11.89
C LEU A 19 -10.65 22.06 11.17
N LYS A 20 -11.56 21.65 10.29
CA LYS A 20 -12.51 22.53 9.61
C LYS A 20 -13.37 23.32 10.61
N ALA A 21 -13.97 22.65 11.59
CA ALA A 21 -14.78 23.28 12.62
C ALA A 21 -13.96 24.26 13.47
N LYS A 22 -12.70 23.91 13.78
CA LYS A 22 -11.78 24.77 14.53
C LYS A 22 -11.48 26.05 13.76
N VAL A 23 -11.06 25.94 12.50
CA VAL A 23 -10.78 27.09 11.61
C VAL A 23 -11.98 28.03 11.54
N LEU A 24 -13.19 27.49 11.33
CA LEU A 24 -14.41 28.28 11.30
C LEU A 24 -14.67 28.96 12.65
N SER A 25 -14.52 28.23 13.76
CA SER A 25 -14.80 28.76 15.09
C SER A 25 -13.90 29.93 15.47
N LEU A 26 -12.60 29.88 15.10
CA LEU A 26 -11.63 30.91 15.46
C LEU A 26 -11.99 32.28 14.89
N ILE A 27 -12.40 32.34 13.63
CA ILE A 27 -12.77 33.59 12.98
C ILE A 27 -14.22 33.94 13.29
N GLN A 28 -15.18 33.06 12.96
CA GLN A 28 -16.61 33.42 13.03
C GLN A 28 -17.09 33.75 14.43
N ARG A 29 -16.54 33.12 15.48
CA ARG A 29 -16.92 33.47 16.86
C ARG A 29 -16.20 34.69 17.38
N SER A 30 -14.93 34.86 17.04
CA SER A 30 -14.19 36.07 17.44
C SER A 30 -14.81 37.30 16.78
N ASP A 31 -15.05 37.23 15.47
CA ASP A 31 -15.67 38.29 14.69
C ASP A 31 -17.11 38.55 15.14
N GLY A 32 -17.92 37.50 15.34
CA GLY A 32 -19.29 37.66 15.84
C GLY A 32 -19.35 38.28 17.24
N PHE A 33 -18.39 38.00 18.12
CA PHE A 33 -18.27 38.69 19.40
C PHE A 33 -17.89 40.16 19.21
N MET A 34 -16.94 40.46 18.33
CA MET A 34 -16.54 41.84 18.01
C MET A 34 -17.61 42.62 17.23
N ALA A 35 -18.56 41.94 16.59
CA ALA A 35 -19.71 42.58 15.97
C ALA A 35 -20.61 43.29 16.99
N HIS A 36 -20.69 42.76 18.20
CA HIS A 36 -21.41 43.40 19.31
C HIS A 36 -20.72 44.70 19.79
N THR A 37 -19.43 44.88 19.45
CA THR A 37 -18.67 46.11 19.74
C THR A 37 -18.57 47.05 18.53
N GLY A 38 -19.32 46.78 17.46
CA GLY A 38 -19.41 47.63 16.27
C GLY A 38 -18.40 47.33 15.16
N ARG A 39 -17.58 46.27 15.27
CA ARG A 39 -16.69 45.83 14.18
C ARG A 39 -17.43 44.93 13.17
N ALA A 40 -17.18 45.11 11.88
CA ALA A 40 -17.76 44.24 10.86
C ALA A 40 -17.20 42.80 10.95
N GLU A 41 -18.05 41.80 10.77
CA GLU A 41 -17.64 40.39 10.66
C GLU A 41 -16.94 40.15 9.31
N ARG A 42 -15.73 39.57 9.31
CA ARG A 42 -15.00 39.30 8.07
C ARG A 42 -15.60 38.12 7.31
N VAL A 43 -16.08 37.10 8.06
CA VAL A 43 -16.70 35.90 7.48
C VAL A 43 -18.01 35.58 8.20
N PRO A 44 -19.13 36.19 7.80
CA PRO A 44 -20.44 35.87 8.35
C PRO A 44 -20.86 34.42 8.11
N ARG A 45 -21.77 33.90 8.94
CA ARG A 45 -22.37 32.57 8.73
C ARG A 45 -23.14 32.52 7.40
N GLY A 46 -23.06 31.40 6.69
CA GLY A 46 -23.69 31.23 5.38
C GLY A 46 -22.87 31.74 4.19
N THR A 47 -21.68 32.31 4.43
CA THR A 47 -20.78 32.73 3.35
C THR A 47 -20.33 31.56 2.48
N LYS A 48 -20.33 31.73 1.15
CA LYS A 48 -19.78 30.74 0.20
C LYS A 48 -18.29 30.52 0.44
N ASN A 49 -17.87 29.24 0.48
CA ASN A 49 -16.51 28.81 0.82
C ASN A 49 -16.01 29.43 2.16
N PRO A 50 -16.66 29.12 3.28
CA PRO A 50 -16.36 29.78 4.55
C PRO A 50 -14.97 29.37 5.09
N VAL A 51 -14.53 28.14 4.83
CA VAL A 51 -13.23 27.63 5.30
C VAL A 51 -12.08 28.39 4.64
N GLY A 52 -12.10 28.55 3.32
CA GLY A 52 -11.06 29.28 2.59
C GLY A 52 -10.93 30.71 3.10
N LYS A 53 -12.05 31.42 3.25
CA LYS A 53 -12.05 32.80 3.76
C LYS A 53 -11.57 32.91 5.20
N CYS A 54 -11.89 31.94 6.07
CA CYS A 54 -11.36 31.91 7.42
C CYS A 54 -9.84 31.66 7.43
N LEU A 55 -9.33 30.81 6.54
CA LEU A 55 -7.88 30.62 6.40
C LEU A 55 -7.18 31.88 5.89
N ASP A 56 -7.79 32.58 4.92
CA ASP A 56 -7.29 33.88 4.43
C ASP A 56 -7.23 34.91 5.57
N ALA A 57 -8.26 34.94 6.43
CA ALA A 57 -8.29 35.84 7.59
C ALA A 57 -7.24 35.47 8.65
N LEU A 58 -7.02 34.18 8.92
CA LEU A 58 -5.97 33.72 9.85
C LEU A 58 -4.56 34.04 9.33
N GLU A 59 -4.35 33.98 8.02
CA GLU A 59 -3.09 34.40 7.38
C GLU A 59 -2.90 35.92 7.48
N ALA A 60 -3.94 36.70 7.20
CA ALA A 60 -3.90 38.16 7.33
C ALA A 60 -3.65 38.63 8.78
N ASP A 61 -4.13 37.88 9.77
CA ASP A 61 -3.86 38.12 11.19
C ASP A 61 -2.44 37.68 11.63
N GLY A 62 -1.65 37.09 10.72
CA GLY A 62 -0.34 36.52 11.01
C GLY A 62 -0.38 35.26 11.89
N ALA A 63 -1.56 34.66 12.07
CA ALA A 63 -1.75 33.44 12.85
C ALA A 63 -1.35 32.18 12.09
N LEU A 64 -1.34 32.24 10.75
CA LEU A 64 -0.85 31.20 9.85
C LEU A 64 0.07 31.79 8.79
N SER A 65 1.07 31.01 8.39
CA SER A 65 1.84 31.23 7.17
C SER A 65 1.09 30.71 5.94
N ALA A 66 1.50 31.18 4.76
CA ALA A 66 0.97 30.72 3.48
C ALA A 66 1.10 29.18 3.30
N ASP A 67 2.23 28.61 3.74
CA ASP A 67 2.49 27.17 3.65
C ASP A 67 1.58 26.37 4.60
N GLU A 68 1.40 26.83 5.84
CA GLU A 68 0.49 26.19 6.80
C GLU A 68 -0.96 26.23 6.30
N LYS A 69 -1.39 27.35 5.72
CA LYS A 69 -2.71 27.49 5.09
C LYS A 69 -2.87 26.52 3.93
N ALA A 70 -1.90 26.46 3.02
CA ALA A 70 -1.94 25.57 1.86
C ALA A 70 -2.02 24.11 2.33
N GLU A 71 -1.28 23.77 3.38
CA GLU A 71 -1.28 22.43 3.96
C GLU A 71 -2.60 22.05 4.63
N ILE A 72 -3.19 22.94 5.43
CA ILE A 72 -4.53 22.72 6.02
C ILE A 72 -5.56 22.48 4.90
N ARG A 73 -5.49 23.25 3.81
CA ARG A 73 -6.36 23.07 2.65
C ARG A 73 -6.16 21.70 2.01
N ARG A 74 -4.91 21.28 1.76
CA ARG A 74 -4.59 19.94 1.22
C ARG A 74 -5.15 18.82 2.10
N LEU A 75 -5.06 18.94 3.42
CA LEU A 75 -5.59 17.93 4.34
C LEU A 75 -7.13 17.84 4.34
N ILE A 76 -7.81 18.99 4.21
CA ILE A 76 -9.27 19.04 4.07
C ILE A 76 -9.70 18.45 2.72
N ASP A 77 -8.97 18.76 1.65
CA ASP A 77 -9.23 18.20 0.32
C ASP A 77 -8.97 16.68 0.30
N TYR A 78 -7.91 16.21 0.97
CA TYR A 78 -7.65 14.79 1.14
C TYR A 78 -8.78 14.05 1.88
N ARG A 79 -9.43 14.69 2.85
CA ARG A 79 -10.65 14.15 3.46
C ARG A 79 -11.79 13.98 2.45
N ASN A 80 -11.92 14.86 1.47
CA ASN A 80 -12.93 14.70 0.41
C ASN A 80 -12.61 13.47 -0.44
N SER A 81 -11.35 13.26 -0.83
CA SER A 81 -10.91 12.03 -1.50
C SER A 81 -11.17 10.79 -0.64
N VAL A 82 -10.94 10.84 0.68
CA VAL A 82 -11.30 9.74 1.59
C VAL A 82 -12.81 9.51 1.67
N GLY A 83 -13.63 10.56 1.53
CA GLY A 83 -15.08 10.46 1.58
C GLY A 83 -15.74 9.99 0.28
N HIS A 84 -15.16 10.32 -0.87
CA HIS A 84 -15.76 10.10 -2.19
C HIS A 84 -15.02 9.03 -3.01
N ASP A 85 -13.69 8.94 -2.87
CA ASP A 85 -12.81 8.19 -3.75
C ASP A 85 -12.08 7.05 -3.00
N VAL A 86 -12.76 6.42 -2.04
CA VAL A 86 -12.21 5.31 -1.23
C VAL A 86 -11.63 4.20 -2.10
N HIS A 87 -12.26 3.93 -3.25
CA HIS A 87 -11.85 2.89 -4.20
C HIS A 87 -10.46 3.16 -4.77
N GLU A 88 -10.11 4.42 -5.06
CA GLU A 88 -8.77 4.82 -5.49
C GLU A 88 -7.73 4.53 -4.40
N LEU A 89 -8.07 4.89 -3.16
CA LEU A 89 -7.19 4.78 -2.00
C LEU A 89 -6.89 3.34 -1.55
N VAL A 90 -7.59 2.34 -2.09
CA VAL A 90 -7.39 0.92 -1.76
C VAL A 90 -7.05 0.05 -2.98
N ALA A 91 -7.04 0.62 -4.18
CA ALA A 91 -6.95 -0.16 -5.40
C ALA A 91 -5.59 -0.90 -5.56
N ASP A 92 -4.50 -0.47 -4.94
CA ASP A 92 -3.19 -1.15 -4.95
C ASP A 92 -3.21 -2.46 -4.16
N ILE A 93 -4.15 -2.59 -3.23
CA ILE A 93 -4.28 -3.77 -2.37
C ILE A 93 -4.99 -4.91 -3.12
N THR A 94 -5.62 -4.65 -4.27
CA THR A 94 -6.38 -5.65 -5.02
C THR A 94 -5.52 -6.84 -5.46
N SER A 95 -6.08 -8.04 -5.40
CA SER A 95 -5.51 -9.26 -6.00
C SER A 95 -5.91 -9.43 -7.47
N GLU A 96 -6.85 -8.63 -7.98
CA GLU A 96 -7.38 -8.80 -9.32
C GLU A 96 -6.39 -8.32 -10.39
N ARG A 97 -6.09 -9.22 -11.33
CA ARG A 97 -5.10 -8.98 -12.39
C ARG A 97 -5.55 -7.90 -13.37
N SER A 98 -6.85 -7.83 -13.67
CA SER A 98 -7.46 -6.81 -14.53
C SER A 98 -7.23 -5.42 -13.96
N VAL A 99 -7.55 -5.23 -12.67
CA VAL A 99 -7.36 -3.95 -11.96
C VAL A 99 -5.87 -3.59 -11.91
N ARG A 100 -4.98 -4.52 -11.55
CA ARG A 100 -3.54 -4.23 -11.55
C ARG A 100 -2.97 -3.86 -12.92
N ARG A 101 -3.57 -4.34 -14.02
CA ARG A 101 -3.17 -3.94 -15.38
C ARG A 101 -3.71 -2.57 -15.76
N SER A 102 -4.91 -2.21 -15.30
CA SER A 102 -5.48 -0.89 -15.55
C SER A 102 -4.75 0.22 -14.80
N TRP A 103 -4.00 -0.12 -13.74
CA TRP A 103 -3.18 0.84 -12.98
C TRP A 103 -2.16 1.61 -13.82
N ILE A 104 -1.65 1.02 -14.90
CA ILE A 104 -0.68 1.67 -15.81
C ILE A 104 -1.34 2.85 -16.56
N TYR A 105 -2.66 2.83 -16.69
CA TYR A 105 -3.45 3.83 -17.41
C TYR A 105 -4.16 4.81 -16.47
N LEU A 106 -3.85 4.77 -15.16
CA LEU A 106 -4.43 5.72 -14.22
C LEU A 106 -3.87 7.12 -14.49
N PRO A 107 -4.72 8.16 -14.48
CA PRO A 107 -4.29 9.52 -14.71
C PRO A 107 -3.37 10.02 -13.57
N GLU A 108 -2.51 10.99 -13.86
CA GLU A 108 -1.51 11.51 -12.90
C GLU A 108 -2.13 12.09 -11.63
N ASN A 109 -3.40 12.51 -11.68
CA ASN A 109 -4.17 13.02 -10.55
C ASN A 109 -4.73 11.93 -9.63
N PHE A 110 -4.35 10.66 -9.83
CA PHE A 110 -4.79 9.56 -8.97
C PHE A 110 -4.36 9.78 -7.52
N THR A 111 -5.33 9.79 -6.61
CA THR A 111 -5.06 10.10 -5.21
C THR A 111 -4.28 8.95 -4.56
N ARG A 112 -3.00 9.19 -4.28
CA ARG A 112 -2.19 8.22 -3.51
C ARG A 112 -2.59 8.25 -2.05
N TYR A 113 -2.58 7.07 -1.43
CA TYR A 113 -2.86 6.96 -0.02
C TYR A 113 -1.76 7.62 0.82
N ASP A 114 -2.18 8.56 1.66
CA ASP A 114 -1.30 9.30 2.55
C ASP A 114 -1.29 8.69 3.96
N TYR A 115 -0.12 8.17 4.35
CA TYR A 115 0.08 7.51 5.65
C TYR A 115 0.36 8.48 6.81
N GLU A 116 0.63 9.75 6.50
CA GLU A 116 1.01 10.79 7.46
C GLU A 116 -0.12 11.80 7.71
N ALA A 117 -1.22 11.71 6.94
CA ALA A 117 -2.35 12.63 7.04
C ALA A 117 -2.91 12.76 8.47
N VAL A 118 -3.04 11.66 9.23
CA VAL A 118 -3.53 11.74 10.63
C VAL A 118 -2.57 12.53 11.51
N GLU A 119 -1.27 12.30 11.38
CA GLU A 119 -0.25 12.94 12.21
C GLU A 119 -0.21 14.45 11.91
N ARG A 120 -0.30 14.83 10.62
CA ARG A 120 -0.38 16.24 10.21
C ARG A 120 -1.69 16.90 10.64
N LEU A 121 -2.83 16.21 10.53
CA LEU A 121 -4.12 16.72 11.04
C LEU A 121 -4.07 17.00 12.55
N GLN A 122 -3.51 16.08 13.33
CA GLN A 122 -3.30 16.26 14.77
C GLN A 122 -2.37 17.44 15.06
N HIS A 123 -1.29 17.58 14.29
CA HIS A 123 -0.36 18.70 14.39
C HIS A 123 -1.09 20.04 14.20
N PHE A 124 -1.86 20.21 13.13
CA PHE A 124 -2.58 21.47 12.87
C PHE A 124 -3.70 21.75 13.87
N LEU A 125 -4.38 20.73 14.38
CA LEU A 125 -5.33 20.91 15.48
C LEU A 125 -4.67 21.47 16.74
N LYS A 126 -3.48 20.97 17.07
CA LYS A 126 -2.67 21.47 18.19
C LYS A 126 -2.18 22.89 17.91
N LEU A 127 -1.61 23.14 16.74
CA LEU A 127 -1.12 24.44 16.30
C LEU A 127 -2.22 25.51 16.40
N LEU A 128 -3.41 25.25 15.84
CA LEU A 128 -4.52 26.20 15.93
C LEU A 128 -5.00 26.41 17.37
N GLY A 129 -4.88 25.40 18.24
CA GLY A 129 -5.13 25.54 19.67
C GLY A 129 -4.13 26.47 20.36
N GLU A 130 -2.86 26.42 19.97
CA GLU A 130 -1.82 27.34 20.44
C GLU A 130 -2.04 28.75 19.89
N ARG A 131 -2.29 28.89 18.58
CA ARG A 131 -2.59 30.17 17.93
C ARG A 131 -3.83 30.85 18.48
N GLN A 132 -4.84 30.07 18.88
CA GLN A 132 -6.01 30.61 19.57
C GLN A 132 -5.62 31.41 20.82
N ARG A 133 -4.65 30.91 21.60
CA ARG A 133 -4.20 31.55 22.83
C ARG A 133 -3.29 32.74 22.53
N THR A 134 -2.36 32.59 21.60
CA THR A 134 -1.36 33.64 21.29
C THR A 134 -1.96 34.83 20.56
N HIS A 135 -2.98 34.63 19.72
CA HIS A 135 -3.68 35.70 18.98
C HIS A 135 -5.03 36.08 19.63
N HIS A 136 -5.30 35.61 20.85
CA HIS A 136 -6.48 35.95 21.63
C HIS A 136 -7.84 35.71 20.93
N TYR A 137 -7.93 34.64 20.12
CA TYR A 137 -9.19 34.24 19.51
C TYR A 137 -10.15 33.64 20.56
N ASN A 138 -11.44 33.86 20.35
CA ASN A 138 -12.48 33.34 21.22
C ASN A 138 -12.60 31.81 21.10
N GLY A 139 -12.49 31.14 22.25
CA GLY A 139 -12.57 29.69 22.33
C GLY A 139 -13.98 29.14 22.26
N THR A 140 -14.06 27.88 21.81
CA THR A 140 -15.26 27.07 21.92
C THR A 140 -14.96 25.81 22.73
N ILE A 141 -15.79 25.53 23.73
CA ILE A 141 -15.83 24.20 24.35
C ILE A 141 -16.67 23.31 23.42
N SER A 142 -16.04 22.34 22.78
CA SER A 142 -16.73 21.30 21.99
C SER A 142 -16.71 19.97 22.74
N PHE A 143 -17.85 19.28 22.72
CA PHE A 143 -18.02 17.93 23.24
C PHE A 143 -17.76 16.85 22.18
N ASP A 144 -17.53 17.22 20.92
CA ASP A 144 -17.35 16.24 19.82
C ASP A 144 -16.13 15.35 20.09
N GLY A 145 -15.06 15.95 20.60
CA GLY A 145 -13.87 15.22 21.06
C GLY A 145 -14.10 14.38 22.32
N LEU A 146 -15.16 14.59 23.10
CA LEU A 146 -15.54 13.69 24.21
C LEU A 146 -16.22 12.43 23.69
N HIS A 147 -17.12 12.57 22.72
CA HIS A 147 -17.86 11.44 22.16
C HIS A 147 -16.98 10.47 21.37
N PHE A 148 -15.93 10.98 20.70
CA PHE A 148 -15.05 10.14 19.89
C PHE A 148 -13.79 9.66 20.64
N ARG A 149 -13.48 10.23 21.82
CA ARG A 149 -12.22 9.99 22.56
C ARG A 149 -11.89 8.51 22.79
N SER A 150 -12.91 7.71 23.13
CA SER A 150 -12.75 6.27 23.32
C SER A 150 -12.41 5.55 22.01
N ALA A 151 -13.12 5.88 20.93
CA ALA A 151 -12.90 5.31 19.60
C ALA A 151 -11.53 5.72 19.04
N GLU A 152 -11.14 6.99 19.20
CA GLU A 152 -9.84 7.54 18.82
C GLU A 152 -8.69 6.70 19.40
N ARG A 153 -8.73 6.46 20.72
CA ARG A 153 -7.70 5.67 21.41
C ARG A 153 -7.63 4.24 20.88
N VAL A 154 -8.77 3.62 20.61
CA VAL A 154 -8.84 2.27 20.02
C VAL A 154 -8.23 2.27 18.63
N PHE A 155 -8.60 3.20 17.76
CA PHE A 155 -8.06 3.29 16.40
C PHE A 155 -6.55 3.56 16.38
N LEU A 156 -6.06 4.49 17.21
CA LEU A 156 -4.62 4.77 17.30
C LEU A 156 -3.83 3.55 17.79
N ASN A 157 -4.35 2.83 18.78
CA ASN A 157 -3.74 1.59 19.26
C ASN A 157 -3.73 0.50 18.18
N GLU A 158 -4.85 0.30 17.48
CA GLU A 158 -4.95 -0.68 16.40
C GLU A 158 -4.00 -0.34 15.25
N ILE A 159 -3.92 0.93 14.84
CA ILE A 159 -2.96 1.41 13.83
C ILE A 159 -1.52 1.07 14.26
N LYS A 160 -1.16 1.34 15.52
CA LYS A 160 0.17 1.04 16.06
C LYS A 160 0.47 -0.47 16.03
N LEU A 161 -0.48 -1.31 16.42
CA LEU A 161 -0.33 -2.78 16.38
C LEU A 161 -0.21 -3.30 14.95
N LEU A 162 -1.05 -2.79 14.03
CA LEU A 162 -1.02 -3.16 12.62
C LEU A 162 0.28 -2.74 11.95
N ARG A 163 0.77 -1.51 12.19
CA ARG A 163 2.07 -1.03 11.69
C ARG A 163 3.20 -1.97 12.14
N ARG A 164 3.24 -2.35 13.43
CA ARG A 164 4.24 -3.31 13.96
C ARG A 164 4.13 -4.68 13.31
N LYS A 165 2.91 -5.20 13.14
CA LYS A 165 2.67 -6.50 12.50
C LYS A 165 3.15 -6.50 11.04
N ILE A 166 2.83 -5.44 10.30
CA ILE A 166 3.26 -5.26 8.91
C ILE A 166 4.78 -5.19 8.83
N ALA A 167 5.43 -4.39 9.68
CA ALA A 167 6.90 -4.29 9.71
C ALA A 167 7.57 -5.64 10.01
N LYS A 168 7.03 -6.41 10.97
CA LYS A 168 7.53 -7.76 11.27
C LYS A 168 7.36 -8.70 10.08
N GLN A 169 6.20 -8.69 9.44
CA GLN A 169 5.93 -9.52 8.26
C GLN A 169 6.82 -9.13 7.07
N TRP A 170 7.00 -7.83 6.84
CA TRP A 170 7.89 -7.30 5.81
C TRP A 170 9.32 -7.79 6.00
N LYS A 171 9.88 -7.63 7.22
CA LYS A 171 11.22 -8.10 7.54
C LYS A 171 11.37 -9.61 7.32
N ALA A 172 10.39 -10.39 7.75
CA ALA A 172 10.40 -11.84 7.54
C ALA A 172 10.33 -12.21 6.05
N ARG A 173 9.55 -11.49 5.25
CA ARG A 173 9.49 -11.70 3.78
C ARG A 173 10.77 -11.28 3.08
N GLN A 174 11.38 -10.17 3.49
CA GLN A 174 12.65 -9.74 2.95
C GLN A 174 13.73 -10.80 3.18
N GLN A 175 13.82 -11.32 4.41
CA GLN A 175 14.76 -12.41 4.71
C GLN A 175 14.51 -13.64 3.82
N GLN A 176 13.25 -14.05 3.64
CA GLN A 176 12.90 -15.17 2.76
C GLN A 176 13.30 -14.93 1.30
N ILE A 177 13.16 -13.70 0.80
CA ILE A 177 13.58 -13.32 -0.54
C ILE A 177 15.11 -13.36 -0.64
N ASP A 178 15.81 -12.83 0.36
CA ASP A 178 17.28 -12.81 0.38
C ASP A 178 17.85 -14.23 0.43
N ASP A 179 17.25 -15.12 1.24
CA ASP A 179 17.63 -16.53 1.33
C ASP A 179 17.36 -17.27 0.02
N LEU A 180 16.20 -17.03 -0.61
CA LEU A 180 15.85 -17.58 -1.91
C LEU A 180 16.80 -17.10 -3.02
N ASN A 181 17.15 -15.82 -3.03
CA ASN A 181 18.08 -15.26 -4.00
C ASN A 181 19.48 -15.87 -3.86
N LYS A 182 19.97 -16.05 -2.63
CA LYS A 182 21.24 -16.74 -2.36
C LYS A 182 21.22 -18.18 -2.86
N GLU A 183 20.12 -18.89 -2.58
CA GLU A 183 19.91 -20.25 -3.07
C GLU A 183 19.94 -20.30 -4.61
N MET A 184 19.21 -19.40 -5.27
CA MET A 184 19.19 -19.31 -6.74
C MET A 184 20.57 -18.94 -7.33
N GLN A 185 21.34 -18.07 -6.68
CA GLN A 185 22.71 -17.73 -7.11
C GLN A 185 23.69 -18.88 -6.95
N SER A 186 23.46 -19.77 -5.99
CA SER A 186 24.29 -20.97 -5.79
C SER A 186 24.03 -22.08 -6.81
N ALA A 187 22.93 -21.98 -7.57
CA ALA A 187 22.57 -22.96 -8.58
C ALA A 187 23.60 -22.97 -9.72
N ILE A 188 24.10 -24.16 -10.03
CA ILE A 188 25.00 -24.37 -11.17
C ILE A 188 24.12 -24.56 -12.40
N ILE A 189 24.00 -23.51 -13.20
CA ILE A 189 23.29 -23.51 -14.49
C ILE A 189 24.32 -23.68 -15.60
N GLY A 190 24.24 -24.76 -16.36
CA GLY A 190 25.07 -24.95 -17.55
C GLY A 190 24.60 -24.08 -18.71
N ARG A 191 25.51 -23.75 -19.63
CA ARG A 191 25.33 -22.63 -20.57
C ARG A 191 24.24 -22.82 -21.64
N GLU A 192 23.82 -24.05 -21.97
CA GLU A 192 22.75 -24.28 -22.98
C GLU A 192 21.88 -25.53 -22.71
N GLU A 193 22.48 -26.70 -22.46
CA GLU A 193 21.69 -27.95 -22.36
C GLU A 193 20.91 -28.08 -21.05
N THR A 194 21.46 -27.57 -19.95
CA THR A 194 20.88 -27.62 -18.61
C THR A 194 20.21 -26.31 -18.19
N ASP A 195 20.02 -25.37 -19.11
CA ASP A 195 19.31 -24.13 -18.82
C ASP A 195 17.85 -24.44 -18.37
N PRO A 196 17.47 -24.05 -17.14
CA PRO A 196 16.11 -24.20 -16.63
C PRO A 196 15.03 -23.58 -17.52
N LEU A 197 15.36 -22.51 -18.24
CA LEU A 197 14.44 -21.76 -19.09
C LEU A 197 14.44 -22.22 -20.56
N HIS A 198 15.17 -23.28 -20.89
CA HIS A 198 15.27 -23.76 -22.26
C HIS A 198 13.88 -24.13 -22.84
N PRO A 199 13.50 -23.64 -24.05
CA PRO A 199 12.17 -23.87 -24.64
C PRO A 199 11.78 -25.34 -24.83
N ALA A 200 12.77 -26.24 -24.95
CA ALA A 200 12.51 -27.69 -25.04
C ALA A 200 12.09 -28.34 -23.70
N ASN A 201 12.16 -27.61 -22.59
CA ASN A 201 11.78 -28.12 -21.26
C ASN A 201 10.25 -28.14 -21.07
N GLN A 202 9.52 -27.36 -21.87
CA GLN A 202 8.08 -27.22 -21.78
C GLN A 202 7.42 -27.44 -23.14
N TYR A 203 6.26 -28.06 -23.14
CA TYR A 203 5.35 -28.09 -24.27
C TYR A 203 4.62 -26.74 -24.42
N ASP A 204 3.95 -26.53 -25.55
CA ASP A 204 3.19 -25.29 -25.81
C ASP A 204 2.02 -25.07 -24.84
N ASP A 205 1.57 -26.13 -24.15
CA ASP A 205 0.56 -26.08 -23.09
C ASP A 205 1.13 -25.78 -21.69
N GLY A 206 2.46 -25.58 -21.58
CA GLY A 206 3.17 -25.31 -20.32
C GLY A 206 3.46 -26.55 -19.47
N ARG A 207 3.18 -27.78 -19.94
CA ARG A 207 3.58 -29.01 -19.26
C ARG A 207 5.06 -29.28 -19.48
N LEU A 208 5.73 -29.87 -18.48
CA LEU A 208 7.13 -30.28 -18.62
C LEU A 208 7.28 -31.45 -19.59
N THR A 209 8.28 -31.37 -20.47
CA THR A 209 8.78 -32.51 -21.25
C THR A 209 9.59 -33.45 -20.36
N ARG A 210 9.99 -34.63 -20.87
CA ARG A 210 10.89 -35.53 -20.14
C ARG A 210 12.23 -34.86 -19.82
N ARG A 211 12.76 -34.07 -20.77
CA ARG A 211 13.93 -33.21 -20.55
C ARG A 211 13.69 -32.19 -19.43
N GLY A 212 12.54 -31.52 -19.44
CA GLY A 212 12.17 -30.58 -18.37
C GLY A 212 12.01 -31.23 -17.01
N GLU A 213 11.46 -32.45 -16.94
CA GLU A 213 11.42 -33.24 -15.70
C GLU A 213 12.82 -33.54 -15.16
N GLU A 214 13.73 -33.95 -16.05
CA GLU A 214 15.12 -34.26 -15.69
C GLU A 214 15.86 -33.01 -15.19
N ILE A 215 15.71 -31.86 -15.86
CA ILE A 215 16.29 -30.59 -15.38
C ILE A 215 15.73 -30.20 -14.02
N CYS A 216 14.42 -30.34 -13.82
CA CYS A 216 13.80 -30.11 -12.51
C CYS A 216 14.41 -30.99 -11.42
N TYR A 217 14.70 -32.26 -11.73
CA TYR A 217 15.32 -33.19 -10.78
C TYR A 217 16.78 -32.86 -10.52
N ARG A 218 17.56 -32.48 -11.54
CA ARG A 218 18.95 -32.04 -11.37
C ARG A 218 19.06 -30.80 -10.48
N LEU A 219 18.10 -29.88 -10.57
CA LEU A 219 18.03 -28.74 -9.66
C LEU A 219 17.76 -29.17 -8.20
N PHE A 220 16.93 -30.21 -7.98
CA PHE A 220 16.78 -30.80 -6.64
C PHE A 220 18.01 -31.57 -6.17
N ASP A 221 18.73 -32.22 -7.09
CA ASP A 221 19.98 -32.93 -6.81
C ASP A 221 21.04 -31.95 -6.27
N GLN A 222 21.07 -30.72 -6.80
CA GLN A 222 21.88 -29.59 -6.28
C GLN A 222 21.45 -29.09 -4.89
N GLY A 223 20.33 -29.59 -4.35
CA GLY A 223 19.81 -29.23 -3.03
C GLY A 223 18.89 -28.01 -3.03
N LEU A 224 18.46 -27.53 -4.20
CA LEU A 224 17.57 -26.38 -4.29
C LEU A 224 16.16 -26.70 -3.77
N SER A 225 15.54 -25.71 -3.15
CA SER A 225 14.19 -25.78 -2.62
C SER A 225 13.16 -25.76 -3.76
N PRO A 226 11.95 -26.30 -3.54
CA PRO A 226 10.87 -26.22 -4.51
C PRO A 226 10.52 -24.79 -4.94
N LEU A 227 10.79 -23.81 -4.08
CA LEU A 227 10.54 -22.42 -4.41
C LEU A 227 11.60 -21.89 -5.38
N ALA A 228 12.88 -22.17 -5.14
CA ALA A 228 13.97 -21.82 -6.04
C ALA A 228 13.78 -22.47 -7.42
N VAL A 229 13.48 -23.77 -7.46
CA VAL A 229 13.23 -24.49 -8.72
C VAL A 229 12.02 -23.92 -9.47
N ALA A 230 10.94 -23.58 -8.78
CA ALA A 230 9.77 -22.95 -9.40
C ALA A 230 10.11 -21.59 -10.02
N HIS A 231 10.92 -20.77 -9.34
CA HIS A 231 11.38 -19.49 -9.87
C HIS A 231 12.33 -19.66 -11.06
N LEU A 232 13.31 -20.55 -10.96
CA LEU A 232 14.30 -20.80 -12.03
C LEU A 232 13.65 -21.34 -13.30
N MET A 233 12.66 -22.23 -13.18
CA MET A 233 12.00 -22.84 -14.34
C MET A 233 10.74 -22.09 -14.81
N GLY A 234 10.30 -21.04 -14.11
CA GLY A 234 9.06 -20.33 -14.41
C GLY A 234 7.79 -21.17 -14.21
N LEU A 235 7.80 -22.12 -13.27
CA LEU A 235 6.72 -23.07 -13.03
C LEU A 235 5.84 -22.69 -11.83
N GLN A 236 4.62 -23.22 -11.80
CA GLN A 236 3.79 -23.13 -10.60
C GLN A 236 4.39 -23.96 -9.46
N LEU A 237 4.42 -23.38 -8.25
CA LEU A 237 4.97 -24.04 -7.06
C LEU A 237 4.29 -25.39 -6.74
N THR A 238 3.00 -25.52 -7.00
CA THR A 238 2.24 -26.77 -6.84
C THR A 238 2.76 -27.87 -7.75
N SER A 239 3.02 -27.55 -9.02
CA SER A 239 3.61 -28.47 -10.00
C SER A 239 5.01 -28.91 -9.56
N VAL A 240 5.85 -27.97 -9.13
CA VAL A 240 7.22 -28.27 -8.65
C VAL A 240 7.21 -29.13 -7.40
N ARG A 241 6.30 -28.88 -6.44
CA ARG A 241 6.14 -29.74 -5.25
C ARG A 241 5.72 -31.16 -5.60
N ASN A 242 4.86 -31.33 -6.60
CA ASN A 242 4.51 -32.66 -7.09
C ASN A 242 5.72 -33.36 -7.72
N ARG A 243 6.55 -32.62 -8.46
CA ARG A 243 7.82 -33.14 -9.01
C ARG A 243 8.82 -33.50 -7.92
N GLN A 244 8.94 -32.70 -6.86
CA GLN A 244 9.79 -33.04 -5.73
C GLN A 244 9.36 -34.37 -5.09
N ARG A 245 8.06 -34.62 -4.94
CA ARG A 245 7.57 -35.91 -4.41
C ARG A 245 7.93 -37.08 -5.33
N SER A 246 7.81 -36.90 -6.65
CA SER A 246 8.24 -37.91 -7.62
C SER A 246 9.74 -38.15 -7.59
N TRP A 247 10.54 -37.09 -7.46
CA TRP A 247 11.98 -37.15 -7.30
C TRP A 247 12.39 -37.95 -6.05
N VAL A 248 11.75 -37.68 -4.90
CA VAL A 248 11.96 -38.46 -3.67
C VAL A 248 11.64 -39.94 -3.88
N LYS A 249 10.53 -40.26 -4.58
CA LYS A 249 10.16 -41.66 -4.89
C LYS A 249 11.17 -42.36 -5.80
N LEU A 250 11.88 -41.62 -6.64
CA LEU A 250 12.92 -42.15 -7.55
C LEU A 250 14.29 -42.32 -6.88
N GLY A 251 14.41 -42.10 -5.57
CA GLY A 251 15.66 -42.21 -4.82
C GLY A 251 16.29 -40.87 -4.43
N GLY A 252 15.64 -39.75 -4.75
CA GLY A 252 16.13 -38.41 -4.41
C GLY A 252 17.53 -38.17 -4.98
N LYS A 253 18.46 -37.73 -4.12
CA LYS A 253 19.86 -37.50 -4.50
C LYS A 253 20.61 -38.74 -5.01
N GLN A 254 20.09 -39.94 -4.72
CA GLN A 254 20.69 -41.22 -5.14
C GLN A 254 20.04 -41.79 -6.40
N ARG A 255 19.11 -41.05 -7.03
CA ARG A 255 18.49 -41.50 -8.27
C ARG A 255 19.56 -41.67 -9.37
N PRO A 256 19.38 -42.62 -10.31
CA PRO A 256 20.24 -42.70 -11.48
C PRO A 256 20.06 -41.44 -12.34
N ALA A 257 21.18 -40.84 -12.75
CA ALA A 257 21.16 -39.73 -13.70
C ALA A 257 20.72 -40.26 -15.07
N VAL A 258 19.77 -39.55 -15.70
CA VAL A 258 19.33 -39.88 -17.06
C VAL A 258 20.08 -38.98 -18.04
N ASP A 259 20.63 -39.59 -19.08
CA ASP A 259 21.31 -38.88 -20.15
C ASP A 259 20.30 -38.20 -21.09
N PHE A 260 20.57 -36.95 -21.47
CA PHE A 260 19.64 -36.17 -22.29
C PHE A 260 19.47 -36.74 -23.69
N GLU A 261 20.53 -37.34 -24.26
CA GLU A 261 20.48 -37.96 -25.60
C GLU A 261 19.53 -39.16 -25.66
N THR A 262 19.28 -39.80 -24.51
CA THR A 262 18.37 -40.95 -24.41
C THR A 262 16.90 -40.55 -24.25
N LEU A 263 16.64 -39.26 -24.00
CA LEU A 263 15.30 -38.77 -23.79
C LEU A 263 14.62 -38.46 -25.13
N PRO A 264 13.30 -38.72 -25.25
CA PRO A 264 12.58 -38.42 -26.47
C PRO A 264 12.63 -36.91 -26.76
N GLU A 265 13.06 -36.56 -27.97
CA GLU A 265 13.02 -35.18 -28.45
C GLU A 265 11.59 -34.63 -28.41
N ARG A 266 11.48 -33.33 -28.16
CA ARG A 266 10.20 -32.62 -28.20
C ARG A 266 9.61 -32.75 -29.61
N LYS A 267 8.47 -33.43 -29.73
CA LYS A 267 7.64 -33.35 -30.93
C LYS A 267 7.02 -31.95 -31.00
N TYR A 268 7.52 -31.10 -31.89
CA TYR A 268 6.88 -29.83 -32.21
C TYR A 268 5.61 -30.10 -33.00
N TYR A 269 4.45 -30.00 -32.37
CA TYR A 269 3.19 -29.94 -33.11
C TYR A 269 3.06 -28.51 -33.66
N ARG A 270 3.45 -28.30 -34.93
CA ARG A 270 3.08 -27.06 -35.63
C ARG A 270 1.56 -27.00 -35.67
N ARG A 271 1.01 -25.85 -35.27
CA ARG A 271 -0.43 -25.53 -35.23
C ARG A 271 -1.16 -25.59 -36.59
N TYR A 272 -0.50 -26.09 -37.64
CA TYR A 272 -0.97 -26.16 -39.04
C TYR A 272 -0.90 -27.58 -39.64
N ASN A 273 -0.79 -28.62 -38.81
CA ASN A 273 -0.88 -30.01 -39.26
C ASN A 273 -2.16 -30.68 -38.75
N ASP A 274 -3.30 -30.02 -38.98
CA ASP A 274 -4.65 -30.59 -39.07
C ASP A 274 -5.45 -29.75 -40.08
#